data_AF-A0AAV1JBB4-F1
#
_entry.id   AF-A0AAV1JBB4-F1
#
_cell.length_a   1.000
_cell.length_b   1.000
_cell.length_c   1.000
_cell.angle_alpha   90.00
_cell.angle_beta   90.00
_cell.angle_gamma   90.00
#
_symmetry.space_group_name_H-M   'P 1'
#
loop_
_entity.id
_entity.type
_entity.pdbx_description
1 polymer ?
#
loop_
_entity_poly.entity_id
_entity_poly.type
_entity_poly.pdbx_seq_one_letter_code
_entity_poly.pdbx_strand_id
1 'polypeptide(L)'
;MAAFVWLLAVCCLRAVAAGNPDAKRLYDDLLSNYNKLVRPVVNTTDVLRVCIKLKLSQLIDVNLKNQIMTTNLWVEQSWYDYKLRWEPREYGGVHMLHVPSDHIWRPDIVLYNK
;
A
#
# COMPACT_ATOMS: atom_id res chain seq x y z
N MET A 1 12.96 -45.17 16.17
CA MET A 1 11.56 -44.78 15.89
C MET A 1 11.28 -43.31 16.25
N ALA A 2 11.76 -42.78 17.38
CA ALA A 2 11.51 -41.39 17.81
C ALA A 2 12.16 -40.29 16.93
N ALA A 3 13.36 -40.54 16.38
CA ALA A 3 14.05 -39.56 15.53
C ALA A 3 13.34 -39.27 14.19
N PHE A 4 12.67 -40.29 13.63
CA PHE A 4 11.91 -40.16 12.38
C PHE A 4 10.64 -39.32 12.59
N VAL A 5 9.99 -39.45 13.75
CA VAL A 5 8.83 -38.65 14.15
C VAL A 5 9.21 -37.18 14.35
N TRP A 6 10.37 -36.91 14.96
CA TRP A 6 10.92 -35.56 15.10
C TRP A 6 11.30 -34.92 13.75
N LEU A 7 11.92 -35.68 12.84
CA LEU A 7 12.24 -35.21 11.48
C LEU A 7 10.98 -34.88 10.67
N LEU A 8 9.95 -35.72 10.76
CA LEU A 8 8.65 -35.46 10.13
C LEU A 8 7.95 -34.25 10.75
N ALA A 9 7.97 -34.09 12.08
CA ALA A 9 7.39 -32.93 12.75
C ALA A 9 8.10 -31.61 12.37
N VAL A 10 9.44 -31.63 12.26
CA VAL A 10 10.23 -30.47 11.81
C VAL A 10 9.99 -30.16 10.32
N CYS A 11 9.81 -31.18 9.46
CA CYS A 11 9.40 -30.97 8.07
C CYS A 11 7.99 -30.39 7.94
N CYS A 12 7.03 -30.89 8.73
CA CYS A 12 5.68 -30.35 8.78
C CYS A 12 5.64 -28.90 9.28
N LEU A 13 6.50 -28.54 10.25
CA LEU A 13 6.63 -27.15 10.72
C LEU A 13 7.20 -26.20 9.65
N ARG A 14 8.07 -26.68 8.75
CA ARG A 14 8.60 -25.87 7.64
C ARG A 14 7.62 -25.70 6.48
N ALA A 15 6.69 -26.64 6.28
CA ALA A 15 5.71 -26.58 5.20
C ALA A 15 4.58 -25.56 5.42
N VAL A 16 4.46 -24.98 6.61
CA VAL A 16 3.30 -24.15 7.02
C VAL A 16 3.50 -22.65 6.78
N ALA A 17 4.63 -22.21 6.23
CA ALA A 17 4.91 -20.78 6.00
C ALA A 17 5.04 -20.40 4.51
N ALA A 18 4.37 -21.11 3.61
CA ALA A 18 4.26 -20.68 2.22
C ALA A 18 3.15 -19.62 2.11
N GLY A 19 3.52 -18.33 2.04
CA GLY A 19 2.58 -17.26 1.68
C GLY A 19 1.97 -17.50 0.30
N ASN A 20 0.91 -16.76 -0.05
CA ASN A 20 0.23 -16.91 -1.34
C ASN A 20 1.24 -16.69 -2.51
N PRO A 21 1.61 -17.75 -3.27
CA PRO A 21 2.65 -17.65 -4.30
C PRO A 21 2.20 -16.81 -5.48
N ASP A 22 0.89 -16.77 -5.79
CA ASP A 22 0.34 -15.95 -6.86
C ASP A 22 0.40 -14.46 -6.51
N ALA A 23 0.13 -14.10 -5.26
CA ALA A 23 0.26 -12.71 -4.80
C ALA A 23 1.73 -12.24 -4.85
N LYS A 24 2.67 -13.13 -4.51
CA LYS A 24 4.10 -12.84 -4.64
C LYS A 24 4.50 -12.64 -6.12
N ARG A 25 4.06 -13.53 -7.00
CA ARG A 25 4.32 -13.42 -8.44
C ARG A 25 3.75 -12.12 -9.02
N LEU A 26 2.51 -11.77 -8.66
CA LEU A 26 1.88 -10.51 -9.05
C LEU A 26 2.68 -9.29 -8.58
N TYR A 27 3.13 -9.30 -7.33
CA TYR A 27 3.96 -8.24 -6.76
C TYR A 27 5.26 -8.06 -7.56
N ASP A 28 5.97 -9.17 -7.81
CA ASP A 28 7.24 -9.16 -8.51
C ASP A 28 7.05 -8.69 -9.97
N ASP A 29 5.99 -9.14 -10.66
CA ASP A 29 5.66 -8.73 -12.03
C ASP A 29 5.34 -7.23 -12.14
N LEU A 30 4.45 -6.71 -11.28
CA LEU A 30 4.02 -5.31 -11.33
C LEU A 30 5.14 -4.34 -11.00
N LEU A 31 6.01 -4.67 -10.05
CA LEU A 31 7.00 -3.74 -9.52
C LEU A 31 8.38 -3.86 -10.16
N SER A 32 8.68 -4.95 -10.88
CA SER A 32 9.96 -5.15 -11.58
C SER A 32 10.38 -3.99 -12.49
N ASN A 33 9.42 -3.35 -13.17
CA ASN A 33 9.63 -2.23 -14.09
C ASN A 33 8.86 -0.96 -13.70
N TYR A 34 8.46 -0.87 -12.43
CA TYR A 34 7.72 0.29 -11.94
C TYR A 34 8.67 1.38 -11.44
N ASN A 35 8.58 2.58 -12.02
CA ASN A 35 9.36 3.73 -11.59
C ASN A 35 8.50 4.67 -10.73
N LYS A 36 8.72 4.64 -9.41
CA LYS A 36 8.00 5.48 -8.43
C LYS A 36 8.20 6.99 -8.56
N LEU A 37 9.23 7.43 -9.28
CA LEU A 37 9.51 8.86 -9.47
C LEU A 37 8.68 9.47 -10.61
N VAL A 38 8.07 8.63 -11.44
CA VAL A 38 7.33 9.07 -12.63
C VAL A 38 5.83 9.07 -12.33
N ARG A 39 5.17 10.21 -12.57
CA ARG A 39 3.72 10.35 -12.43
C ARG A 39 2.99 9.32 -13.32
N PRO A 40 2.09 8.48 -12.76
CA PRO A 40 1.45 7.39 -13.50
C PRO A 40 0.25 7.90 -14.31
N VAL A 41 0.53 8.56 -15.44
CA VAL A 41 -0.48 8.96 -16.44
C VAL A 41 -0.15 8.35 -17.80
N VAL A 42 -1.18 8.07 -18.60
CA VAL A 42 -1.01 7.51 -19.96
C VAL A 42 -0.44 8.57 -20.89
N ASN A 43 -1.09 9.74 -20.97
CA ASN A 43 -0.56 10.89 -21.70
C ASN A 43 -0.06 11.96 -20.73
N THR A 44 0.97 12.70 -21.13
CA THR A 44 1.57 13.75 -20.33
C THR A 44 0.61 14.92 -20.07
N THR A 45 -0.38 15.09 -20.94
CA THR A 45 -1.45 16.09 -20.86
C THR A 45 -2.54 15.73 -19.84
N ASP A 46 -2.63 14.46 -19.45
CA ASP A 46 -3.72 13.99 -18.61
C ASP A 46 -3.49 14.36 -17.13
N VAL A 47 -4.59 14.62 -16.44
CA VAL A 47 -4.58 14.93 -15.00
C VAL A 47 -4.75 13.66 -14.17
N LEU A 48 -3.94 13.52 -13.12
CA LEU A 48 -4.11 12.49 -12.10
C LEU A 48 -4.97 13.06 -10.97
N ARG A 49 -6.14 12.48 -10.73
CA ARG A 49 -7.05 12.90 -9.67
C ARG A 49 -6.67 12.18 -8.37
N VAL A 50 -6.31 12.95 -7.35
CA VAL A 50 -6.08 12.46 -5.99
C VAL A 50 -7.27 12.84 -5.13
N CYS A 51 -7.97 11.84 -4.60
CA CYS A 51 -9.06 12.02 -3.65
C CYS A 51 -8.49 11.98 -2.24
N ILE A 52 -8.73 13.02 -1.46
CA ILE A 52 -8.31 13.12 -0.07
C ILE A 52 -9.56 13.10 0.79
N LYS A 53 -9.61 12.22 1.79
CA LYS A 53 -10.61 12.25 2.85
C LYS A 53 -9.90 12.50 4.17
N LEU A 54 -10.48 13.38 4.96
CA LEU A 54 -10.01 13.69 6.31
C LEU A 54 -11.03 13.16 7.30
N LYS A 55 -10.55 12.40 8.28
CA LYS A 55 -11.35 11.96 9.41
C LYS A 55 -10.73 12.57 10.66
N LEU A 56 -11.47 13.46 11.31
CA LEU A 56 -11.04 14.07 12.57
C LEU A 56 -11.10 13.03 13.67
N SER A 57 -9.94 12.70 14.25
CA SER A 57 -9.85 11.79 15.39
C SER A 57 -10.13 12.52 16.69
N GLN A 58 -9.47 13.66 16.89
CA GLN A 58 -9.54 14.42 18.13
C GLN A 58 -9.15 15.88 17.92
N LEU A 59 -9.83 16.78 18.61
CA LEU A 59 -9.37 18.14 18.88
C LEU A 59 -8.56 18.13 20.18
N ILE A 60 -7.25 18.39 20.08
CA ILE A 60 -6.32 18.32 21.21
C ILE A 60 -6.36 19.62 22.01
N ASP A 61 -6.20 20.76 21.34
CA ASP A 61 -6.18 22.08 21.99
C ASP A 61 -6.58 23.20 21.03
N VAL A 62 -7.11 24.29 21.60
CA VAL A 62 -7.44 25.53 20.89
C VAL A 62 -6.88 26.71 21.67
N ASN A 63 -5.81 27.29 21.16
CA ASN A 63 -5.23 28.50 21.72
C ASN A 63 -5.80 29.74 21.03
N LEU A 64 -6.82 30.34 21.65
CA LEU A 64 -7.50 31.52 21.11
C LEU A 64 -6.60 32.76 21.02
N LYS A 65 -5.65 32.92 21.97
CA LYS A 65 -4.74 34.08 22.01
C LYS A 65 -3.76 34.05 20.85
N ASN A 66 -3.24 32.86 20.54
CA ASN A 66 -2.27 32.67 19.45
C ASN A 66 -2.94 32.22 18.14
N GLN A 67 -4.25 31.98 18.15
CA GLN A 67 -5.04 31.48 17.01
C GLN A 67 -4.56 30.14 16.44
N ILE A 68 -4.10 29.24 17.32
CA ILE A 68 -3.57 27.92 16.95
C ILE A 68 -4.56 26.83 17.37
N MET A 69 -4.85 25.91 16.46
CA MET A 69 -5.69 24.73 16.70
C MET A 69 -4.85 23.46 16.48
N THR A 70 -4.78 22.60 17.50
CA THR A 70 -4.03 21.33 17.43
C THR A 70 -5.01 20.18 17.30
N THR A 71 -4.95 19.42 16.21
CA THR A 71 -5.86 18.30 15.91
C THR A 71 -5.12 17.04 15.50
N ASN A 72 -5.63 15.88 15.88
CA ASN A 72 -5.22 14.59 15.33
C ASN A 72 -6.20 14.19 14.22
N LEU A 73 -5.67 13.93 13.01
CA LEU A 73 -6.45 13.62 11.81
C LEU A 73 -5.94 12.32 11.18
N TRP A 74 -6.87 11.48 10.72
CA TRP A 74 -6.57 10.44 9.74
C TRP A 74 -6.73 11.00 8.33
N VAL A 75 -5.67 10.90 7.53
CA VAL A 75 -5.67 11.29 6.13
C VAL A 75 -5.73 10.03 5.27
N GLU A 76 -6.83 9.87 4.53
CA GLU A 76 -7.02 8.79 3.56
C GLU A 76 -6.83 9.38 2.15
N GLN A 77 -5.92 8.80 1.37
CA GLN A 77 -5.62 9.24 0.02
C GLN A 77 -5.93 8.11 -0.95
N SER A 78 -6.62 8.42 -2.05
CA SER A 78 -6.84 7.46 -3.13
C SER A 78 -6.58 8.09 -4.49
N TRP A 79 -5.94 7.33 -5.36
CA TRP A 79 -5.67 7.69 -6.75
C TRP A 79 -5.71 6.43 -7.61
N TYR A 80 -5.75 6.62 -8.93
CA TYR A 80 -5.70 5.53 -9.89
C TYR A 80 -4.34 5.52 -10.61
N ASP A 81 -3.71 4.34 -10.66
CA ASP A 81 -2.46 4.11 -11.38
C ASP A 81 -2.70 3.09 -12.49
N TYR A 82 -2.49 3.50 -13.74
CA TYR A 82 -2.73 2.64 -14.90
C TYR A 82 -1.71 1.49 -15.05
N LYS A 83 -0.53 1.60 -14.44
CA LYS A 83 0.52 0.57 -14.51
C LYS A 83 0.28 -0.56 -13.52
N LEU A 84 -0.42 -0.29 -12.42
CA LEU A 84 -0.73 -1.27 -11.37
C LEU A 84 -2.07 -1.98 -11.65
N ARG A 85 -2.23 -2.49 -12.88
CA ARG A 85 -3.42 -3.22 -13.32
C ARG A 85 -3.05 -4.65 -13.69
N TRP A 86 -3.92 -5.60 -13.40
CA TRP A 86 -3.73 -7.01 -13.74
C TRP A 86 -5.09 -7.70 -13.88
N GLU A 87 -5.08 -8.89 -14.48
CA GLU A 87 -6.25 -9.75 -14.55
C GLU A 87 -6.22 -10.76 -13.38
N PRO A 88 -7.19 -10.73 -12.44
CA PRO A 88 -7.18 -11.62 -11.28
C PRO A 88 -7.12 -13.12 -11.65
N ARG A 89 -7.67 -13.50 -12.81
CA ARG A 89 -7.69 -14.88 -13.29
C ARG A 89 -6.29 -15.44 -13.56
N GLU A 90 -5.32 -14.59 -13.91
CA GLU A 90 -3.94 -14.99 -14.19
C GLU A 90 -3.11 -15.20 -12.91
N TYR A 91 -3.58 -14.66 -11.79
CA TYR A 91 -2.91 -14.63 -10.49
C TYR A 91 -3.79 -15.24 -9.39
N GLY A 92 -4.39 -16.40 -9.64
CA GLY A 92 -5.08 -17.19 -8.61
C GLY A 92 -6.31 -16.49 -7.97
N GLY A 93 -6.91 -15.52 -8.65
CA GLY A 93 -8.06 -14.75 -8.15
C GLY A 93 -7.69 -13.61 -7.20
N VAL A 94 -6.43 -13.16 -7.18
CA VAL A 94 -6.00 -12.03 -6.35
C VAL A 94 -6.63 -10.73 -6.87
N HIS A 95 -7.56 -10.15 -6.10
CA HIS A 95 -8.22 -8.88 -6.42
C HIS A 95 -7.59 -7.67 -5.71
N MET A 96 -6.85 -7.89 -4.63
CA MET A 96 -6.23 -6.86 -3.82
C MET A 96 -4.83 -7.29 -3.41
N LEU A 97 -3.88 -6.39 -3.57
CA LEU A 97 -2.49 -6.59 -3.17
C LEU A 97 -2.07 -5.44 -2.27
N HIS A 98 -1.50 -5.76 -1.11
CA HIS A 98 -0.94 -4.77 -0.20
C HIS A 98 0.55 -4.57 -0.52
N VAL A 99 0.92 -3.32 -0.78
CA VAL A 99 2.28 -2.93 -1.16
C VAL A 99 2.73 -1.78 -0.26
N PRO A 100 4.00 -1.76 0.21
CA PRO A 100 4.55 -0.62 0.92
C PRO A 100 4.46 0.66 0.07
N SER A 101 4.01 1.76 0.67
CA SER A 101 3.84 3.03 -0.06
C SER A 101 5.13 3.55 -0.68
N ASP A 102 6.29 3.20 -0.13
CA ASP A 102 7.60 3.71 -0.56
C ASP A 102 8.11 3.04 -1.86
N HIS A 103 7.42 1.99 -2.31
CA HIS A 103 7.73 1.27 -3.56
C HIS A 103 6.91 1.76 -4.75
N ILE A 104 5.85 2.54 -4.50
CA ILE A 104 4.96 3.06 -5.54
C ILE A 104 5.01 4.60 -5.60
N TRP A 105 4.53 5.18 -6.69
CA TRP A 105 4.36 6.62 -6.77
C TRP A 105 3.32 7.06 -5.73
N ARG A 106 3.60 8.16 -5.04
CA ARG A 106 2.69 8.80 -4.08
C ARG A 106 2.70 10.30 -4.33
N PRO A 107 1.54 10.99 -4.30
CA PRO A 107 1.51 12.43 -4.43
C PRO A 107 2.16 13.13 -3.23
N ASP A 108 2.84 14.23 -3.50
CA ASP A 108 3.37 15.11 -2.46
C ASP A 108 2.26 16.05 -1.99
N ILE A 109 1.80 15.87 -0.74
CA ILE A 109 0.75 16.68 -0.13
C ILE A 109 1.33 17.36 1.11
N VAL A 110 1.24 18.68 1.14
CA VAL A 110 1.74 19.51 2.23
C VAL A 110 0.63 20.42 2.76
N LEU A 111 0.61 20.63 4.08
CA LEU A 111 -0.24 21.62 4.70
C LEU A 111 0.48 22.97 4.67
N TYR A 112 -0.14 23.96 4.00
CA TYR A 112 0.42 25.31 3.92
C TYR A 112 0.31 26.09 5.23
N ASN A 113 -0.77 25.88 5.98
CA ASN A 113 -1.01 26.57 7.23
C ASN A 113 -0.35 25.80 8.38
N LYS A 114 0.76 26.33 8.88
CA LYS A 114 1.54 25.75 9.98
C LYS A 114 1.23 26.45 11.30
#